data_AF-X1IEL9-F1
#
_entry.id   AF-X1IEL9-F1
#
_cell.length_a   1.000
_cell.length_b   1.000
_cell.length_c   1.000
_cell.angle_alpha   90.00
_cell.angle_beta   90.00
_cell.angle_gamma   90.00
#
_symmetry.space_group_name_H-M   'P 1'
#
loop_
_entity.id
_entity.type
_entity.pdbx_description
1 polymer ?
#
loop_
_entity_poly.entity_id
_entity_poly.type
_entity_poly.pdbx_seq_one_letter_code
_entity_poly.pdbx_strand_id
1 'polypeptide(L)'
;MVSDKIRKKVTKLRNEIHYHDYKYYVENNPEISDYEYDQLLKGLKDLEGMYPSLQSSTSPTQRVGGMPVEGFPTVEHPIPMFSLENTYSEEE
;
A
#
# COMPACT_ATOMS: atom_id res chain seq x y z
N MET A 1 20.18 -18.51 5.82
CA MET A 1 19.11 -18.72 4.83
C MET A 1 17.77 -18.59 5.51
N VAL A 2 16.82 -17.85 4.92
CA VAL A 2 15.48 -17.70 5.50
C VAL A 2 14.66 -18.97 5.25
N SER A 3 14.10 -19.56 6.31
CA SER A 3 13.27 -20.76 6.22
C SER A 3 12.01 -20.52 5.38
N ASP A 4 11.60 -21.51 4.57
CA ASP A 4 10.36 -21.46 3.80
C ASP A 4 9.12 -21.24 4.67
N LYS A 5 9.15 -21.69 5.92
CA LYS A 5 8.07 -21.43 6.88
C LYS A 5 7.89 -19.94 7.14
N ILE A 6 9.00 -19.21 7.22
CA ILE A 6 9.01 -17.75 7.48
C ILE A 6 8.57 -17.00 6.23
N ARG A 7 9.05 -17.41 5.05
CA ARG A 7 8.60 -16.85 3.76
C ARG A 7 7.08 -16.98 3.61
N LYS A 8 6.53 -18.18 3.84
CA LYS A 8 5.09 -18.42 3.79
C LYS A 8 4.32 -17.56 4.80
N LYS A 9 4.85 -17.38 6.02
CA LYS A 9 4.22 -16.54 7.05
C LYS A 9 4.17 -15.06 6.62
N VAL A 10 5.27 -14.54 6.07
CA VAL A 10 5.33 -13.17 5.55
C VAL A 10 4.36 -12.98 4.38
N THR A 11 4.32 -13.90 3.42
CA THR A 11 3.35 -13.84 2.32
C THR A 11 1.92 -13.87 2.82
N LYS A 12 1.61 -14.71 3.82
CA LYS A 12 0.27 -14.77 4.41
C LYS A 12 -0.12 -13.44 5.05
N LEU A 13 0.75 -12.87 5.88
CA LEU A 13 0.51 -11.58 6.54
C LEU A 13 0.30 -10.45 5.53
N ARG A 14 1.10 -10.41 4.45
CA ARG A 14 0.90 -9.43 3.38
C ARG A 14 -0.47 -9.55 2.73
N ASN A 15 -0.88 -10.77 2.39
CA ASN A 15 -2.18 -11.00 1.76
C ASN A 15 -3.34 -10.61 2.68
N GLU A 16 -3.22 -10.92 3.97
CA GLU A 16 -4.22 -10.58 4.99
C GLU A 16 -4.34 -9.06 5.16
N ILE A 17 -3.21 -8.35 5.28
CA ILE A 17 -3.20 -6.88 5.35
C ILE A 17 -3.78 -6.27 4.07
N HIS A 18 -3.41 -6.76 2.88
CA HIS A 18 -3.96 -6.25 1.63
C HIS A 18 -5.47 -6.48 1.49
N TYR A 19 -5.97 -7.60 2.00
CA TYR A 19 -7.40 -7.86 2.05
C TYR A 19 -8.13 -6.86 2.94
N HIS A 20 -7.61 -6.61 4.15
CA HIS A 20 -8.21 -5.63 5.07
C HIS A 20 -8.04 -4.18 4.58
N ASP A 21 -6.95 -3.86 3.90
CA ASP A 21 -6.78 -2.57 3.22
C ASP A 21 -7.87 -2.35 2.17
N TYR A 22 -8.15 -3.36 1.35
CA TYR A 22 -9.20 -3.27 0.33
C TYR A 22 -10.58 -3.08 0.98
N LYS A 23 -10.87 -3.84 2.04
CA LYS A 23 -12.10 -3.71 2.83
C LYS A 23 -12.28 -2.31 3.41
N TYR A 24 -11.20 -1.73 3.93
CA TYR A 24 -11.22 -0.41 4.55
C TYR A 24 -11.28 0.72 3.50
N TYR A 25 -10.33 0.76 2.56
CA TYR A 25 -10.16 1.89 1.64
C TYR A 25 -11.06 1.85 0.41
N VAL A 26 -11.48 0.66 -0.04
CA VAL A 26 -12.26 0.50 -1.28
C VAL A 26 -13.71 0.17 -0.97
N GLU A 27 -13.97 -0.84 -0.13
CA GLU A 27 -15.34 -1.26 0.18
C GLU A 27 -15.99 -0.45 1.30
N ASN A 28 -15.22 0.35 2.05
CA ASN A 28 -15.69 1.05 3.26
C ASN A 28 -16.46 0.12 4.22
N ASN A 29 -15.99 -1.12 4.35
CA ASN A 29 -16.59 -2.19 5.14
C ASN A 29 -15.51 -2.95 5.93
N PRO A 30 -14.91 -2.32 6.96
CA PRO A 30 -13.85 -2.93 7.74
C PRO A 30 -14.34 -4.14 8.53
N GLU A 31 -13.61 -5.25 8.44
CA GLU A 31 -13.92 -6.51 9.14
C GLU A 31 -13.17 -6.66 10.47
N ILE A 32 -12.11 -5.87 10.66
CA ILE A 32 -11.28 -5.88 11.86
C ILE A 32 -11.13 -4.46 12.41
N SER A 33 -10.85 -4.36 13.70
CA SER A 33 -10.54 -3.08 14.34
C SER A 33 -9.16 -2.57 13.95
N ASP A 34 -8.96 -1.25 14.09
CA ASP A 34 -7.65 -0.61 13.87
C ASP A 34 -6.54 -1.26 14.71
N TYR A 35 -6.85 -1.65 15.95
CA TYR A 35 -5.89 -2.33 16.82
C TYR A 35 -5.46 -3.70 16.26
N GLU A 36 -6.40 -4.48 15.72
CA GLU A 36 -6.09 -5.78 15.11
C GLU A 36 -5.25 -5.60 13.85
N TYR A 37 -5.58 -4.59 13.03
CA TYR A 37 -4.79 -4.22 11.86
C TYR A 37 -3.35 -3.83 12.24
N ASP A 38 -3.20 -2.97 13.26
CA ASP A 38 -1.90 -2.55 13.76
C ASP A 38 -1.04 -3.73 14.25
N GLN A 39 -1.67 -4.73 14.87
CA GLN A 39 -0.96 -5.94 15.30
C GLN A 39 -0.50 -6.80 14.12
N LEU A 40 -1.30 -6.92 13.05
CA LEU A 40 -0.88 -7.58 11.81
C LEU A 40 0.30 -6.85 11.18
N LEU A 41 0.22 -5.52 11.07
CA LEU A 41 1.27 -4.69 10.48
C LEU A 41 2.57 -4.75 11.30
N LYS A 42 2.47 -4.69 12.63
CA LYS A 42 3.62 -4.85 13.54
C LYS A 42 4.27 -6.22 13.38
N GLY A 43 3.49 -7.30 13.31
CA GLY A 43 4.00 -8.64 13.08
C GLY A 43 4.74 -8.79 11.75
N LEU A 44 4.24 -8.16 10.69
CA LEU A 44 4.92 -8.12 9.39
C LEU A 44 6.23 -7.32 9.49
N LYS A 45 6.21 -6.15 10.14
CA LYS A 45 7.38 -5.28 10.34
C LYS A 45 8.49 -5.97 11.13
N ASP A 46 8.14 -6.71 12.19
CA ASP A 46 9.10 -7.45 13.00
C ASP A 46 9.80 -8.55 12.18
N LEU A 47 9.05 -9.29 11.37
CA LEU A 47 9.61 -10.33 10.49
C LEU A 47 10.51 -9.74 9.40
N GLU A 48 10.11 -8.63 8.80
CA GLU A 48 10.91 -7.91 7.80
C GLU A 48 12.16 -7.25 8.39
N GLY A 49 12.12 -6.84 9.65
CA GLY A 49 13.28 -6.36 10.40
C GLY A 49 14.28 -7.48 10.72
N MET A 50 13.78 -8.65 11.12
CA MET A 50 14.62 -9.84 11.36
C MET A 50 15.21 -10.42 10.07
N TYR A 51 14.50 -10.28 8.95
CA TYR A 51 14.92 -10.83 7.65
C TYR A 51 14.85 -9.75 6.55
N PRO A 52 15.88 -8.89 6.44
CA PRO A 52 15.91 -7.81 5.45
C PRO A 52 15.74 -8.30 4.00
N SER A 53 16.18 -9.52 3.69
CA SER A 53 15.99 -10.14 2.38
C SER A 53 14.54 -10.40 1.98
N LEU A 54 13.60 -10.31 2.94
CA LEU A 54 12.17 -10.46 2.68
C LEU A 54 11.47 -9.13 2.41
N GLN A 55 12.12 -7.99 2.67
CA GLN A 55 11.54 -6.67 2.37
C GLN A 55 11.28 -6.52 0.87
N SER A 56 10.13 -5.96 0.53
CA SER A 56 9.71 -5.70 -0.85
C SER A 56 9.22 -4.26 -0.95
N SER A 57 9.50 -3.59 -2.06
CA SER A 57 9.00 -2.22 -2.34
C SER A 57 7.48 -2.14 -2.37
N THR A 58 6.80 -3.27 -2.61
CA THR A 58 5.34 -3.39 -2.62
C THR A 58 4.73 -3.78 -1.27
N SER A 59 5.57 -3.98 -0.23
CA SER A 59 5.07 -4.41 1.08
C SER A 59 4.23 -3.32 1.74
N PRO A 60 3.14 -3.65 2.46
CA PRO A 60 2.35 -2.67 3.21
C PRO A 60 3.18 -1.82 4.18
N THR A 61 4.26 -2.37 4.74
CA THR A 61 5.17 -1.67 5.67
C THR A 61 5.94 -0.52 5.01
N GLN A 62 6.00 -0.47 3.67
CA GLN A 62 6.68 0.56 2.90
C GLN A 62 5.73 1.67 2.42
N ARG A 63 4.42 1.58 2.71
CA ARG A 63 3.41 2.55 2.21
C ARG A 63 3.52 3.94 2.81
N VAL A 64 4.38 4.18 3.81
CA VAL A 64 4.56 5.51 4.41
C VAL A 64 5.98 5.67 4.98
N GLY A 65 6.65 6.79 4.70
CA GLY A 65 7.87 7.21 5.40
C GLY A 65 9.19 6.80 4.73
N GLY A 66 9.49 7.42 3.59
CA GLY A 66 10.87 7.56 3.10
C GLY A 66 11.50 8.86 3.56
N MET A 67 12.78 9.08 3.22
CA MET A 67 13.37 10.41 3.38
C MET A 67 12.65 11.42 2.46
N PRO A 68 12.49 12.68 2.88
CA PRO A 68 12.01 13.73 1.99
C PRO A 68 12.86 13.76 0.73
N VAL A 69 12.22 13.70 -0.43
CA VAL A 69 12.89 13.92 -1.70
C VAL A 69 13.00 15.42 -1.95
N GLU A 70 14.11 15.87 -2.56
CA GLU A 70 14.33 17.30 -2.85
C GLU A 70 13.34 17.86 -3.88
N GLY A 71 12.75 16.98 -4.70
CA GLY A 71 11.73 17.33 -5.68
C GLY A 71 11.26 16.11 -6.48
N PHE A 72 10.25 16.33 -7.32
CA PHE A 72 9.74 15.32 -8.25
C PHE A 72 10.24 15.63 -9.67
N PRO A 73 10.77 14.65 -10.41
CA PRO A 73 11.09 14.86 -11.81
C PRO A 73 9.81 15.06 -12.62
N THR A 74 9.85 15.95 -13.62
CA THR A 74 8.81 16.03 -14.63
C THR A 74 8.87 14.79 -15.52
N VAL A 75 7.72 14.16 -15.75
CA VAL A 75 7.59 13.00 -16.63
C VAL A 75 6.63 13.35 -17.76
N GLU A 76 7.03 13.07 -19.00
CA GLU A 76 6.17 13.28 -20.16
C GLU A 76 5.13 12.16 -20.28
N HIS A 77 3.87 12.55 -20.47
CA HIS A 77 2.80 11.60 -20.77
C HIS A 77 2.82 11.27 -22.28
N PRO A 78 2.92 9.99 -22.68
CA PRO A 78 2.94 9.62 -24.10
C PRO A 78 1.58 9.85 -24.79
N ILE A 79 0.51 9.96 -24.01
CA ILE A 79 -0.84 10.26 -24.46
C ILE A 79 -1.27 11.54 -23.74
N PRO A 80 -1.78 12.57 -24.44
CA PRO A 80 -2.26 13.79 -23.80
C PRO A 80 -3.36 13.50 -22.79
N MET A 81 -3.26 14.09 -21.60
CA MET A 81 -4.35 14.09 -20.63
C MET A 81 -5.27 15.27 -20.95
N PHE A 82 -6.42 14.98 -21.59
CA PHE A 82 -7.40 16.01 -21.92
C PHE A 82 -8.09 16.55 -20.66
N SER A 83 -8.38 17.85 -20.67
CA SER A 83 -9.27 18.46 -19.67
C SER A 83 -10.73 18.32 -20.12
N LEU A 84 -11.65 18.32 -19.16
CA LEU A 84 -13.08 18.40 -19.45
C LEU A 84 -13.45 19.85 -19.79
N GLU A 85 -14.39 20.02 -20.72
CA GLU A 85 -15.03 21.33 -20.94
C GLU A 85 -15.96 21.67 -19.77
N ASN A 86 -16.07 22.96 -19.46
CA ASN A 86 -17.00 23.45 -18.43
C ASN A 86 -18.32 23.82 -19.09
N THR A 87 -19.40 23.73 -18.32
CA THR A 87 -20.72 24.30 -18.64
C THR A 87 -21.19 25.16 -17.47
N TYR A 88 -21.82 26.30 -17.75
CA TYR A 88 -22.30 27.28 -16.75
C TYR A 88 -23.81 27.51 -16.81
N SER A 89 -24.53 26.81 -17.66
CA SER A 89 -25.99 26.86 -17.76
C SER A 89 -26.54 25.46 -18.05
N GLU A 90 -27.84 25.25 -17.83
CA GLU A 90 -28.50 23.99 -18.19
C GLU A 90 -28.60 23.78 -19.72
N GLU A 91 -28.40 24.86 -20.49
CA GLU A 91 -28.58 24.93 -21.94
C GLU A 91 -27.28 24.78 -22.75
N GLU A 92 -26.11 24.88 -22.08
CA GLU A 92 -24.77 24.53 -22.59
C GLU A 92 -24.51 23.02 -22.46
#